data_AF-E3MWR4-F1
#
_entry.id   AF-E3MWR4-F1
#
_cell.length_a   1.000
_cell.length_b   1.000
_cell.length_c   1.000
_cell.angle_alpha   90.00
_cell.angle_beta   90.00
_cell.angle_gamma   90.00
#
_symmetry.space_group_name_H-M   'P 1'
#
loop_
_entity.id
_entity.type
_entity.pdbx_description
1 polymer ?
#
loop_
_entity_poly.entity_id
_entity_poly.type
_entity_poly.pdbx_seq_one_letter_code
_entity_poly.pdbx_strand_id
1 'polypeptide(L)'
;MIIQNILVIISFMTNSLLTFLISTKSPKTMGSYKYLMAFMTGFELVYALIDLLIQPIRFNKQAKITNGVGVRNGRTSNKKLMMRTLYLINPTTIPPKR
;
A
#
# COMPACT_ATOMS: atom_id res chain seq x y z
N MET A 1 4.64 1.70 -10.67
CA MET A 1 5.90 2.45 -10.42
C MET A 1 5.93 3.80 -11.13
N ILE A 2 5.75 3.88 -12.45
CA ILE A 2 5.86 5.14 -13.20
C ILE A 2 4.88 6.23 -12.69
N ILE A 3 3.61 5.88 -12.49
CA ILE A 3 2.58 6.81 -11.99
C ILE A 3 2.94 7.35 -10.59
N GLN A 4 3.42 6.49 -9.69
CA GLN A 4 3.84 6.92 -8.34
C GLN A 4 5.02 7.89 -8.39
N ASN A 5 5.98 7.67 -9.30
CA ASN A 5 7.13 8.55 -9.45
C ASN A 5 6.72 9.96 -9.91
N ILE A 6 5.76 10.02 -10.85
CA ILE A 6 5.20 11.28 -11.34
C ILE A 6 4.43 12.01 -10.23
N LEU A 7 3.65 11.29 -9.42
CA LEU A 7 2.92 11.87 -8.29
C LEU A 7 3.86 12.44 -7.22
N VAL A 8 4.99 11.79 -6.94
CA VAL A 8 6.01 12.30 -6.01
C VAL A 8 6.62 13.61 -6.53
N ILE A 9 6.95 13.67 -7.82
CA ILE A 9 7.52 14.88 -8.44
C ILE A 9 6.51 16.03 -8.42
N ILE A 10 5.25 15.76 -8.76
CA ILE A 10 4.18 16.75 -8.71
C ILE A 10 3.96 17.23 -7.28
N SER A 11 3.87 16.32 -6.31
CA SER A 11 3.64 16.67 -4.90
C SER A 11 4.77 17.52 -4.30
N PHE A 12 6.03 17.21 -4.65
CA PHE A 12 7.17 18.02 -4.24
C PHE A 12 7.14 19.42 -4.86
N MET A 13 6.87 19.51 -6.17
CA MET A 13 6.74 20.78 -6.87
C MET A 13 5.59 21.62 -6.32
N THR A 14 4.41 21.04 -6.09
CA THR A 14 3.23 21.75 -5.58
C THR A 14 3.43 22.23 -4.15
N ASN A 15 3.96 21.39 -3.26
CA ASN A 15 4.22 21.79 -1.86
C ASN A 15 5.33 22.85 -1.73
N SER A 16 6.38 22.76 -2.56
CA SER A 16 7.44 23.78 -2.64
C SER A 16 6.91 25.11 -3.18
N LEU A 17 6.12 25.06 -4.26
CA LEU A 17 5.48 26.23 -4.86
C LEU A 17 4.51 26.91 -3.88
N LEU A 18 3.72 26.13 -3.14
CA LEU A 18 2.77 26.65 -2.15
C LEU A 18 3.49 27.35 -0.99
N THR A 19 4.59 26.77 -0.49
CA THR A 19 5.48 27.39 0.51
C THR A 19 6.08 28.70 -0.01
N PHE A 20 6.52 28.71 -1.27
CA PHE A 20 7.07 29.90 -1.93
C PHE A 20 6.03 31.01 -2.12
N LEU A 21 4.81 30.69 -2.55
CA LEU A 21 3.71 31.66 -2.72
C LEU A 21 3.27 32.25 -1.38
N ILE A 22 3.20 31.45 -0.32
CA ILE A 22 2.88 31.96 1.02
C ILE A 22 3.96 32.94 1.47
N SER A 23 5.24 32.61 1.29
CA SER A 23 6.35 33.51 1.66
C SER A 23 6.32 34.83 0.87
N THR A 24 6.14 34.78 -0.45
CA THR A 24 6.33 35.94 -1.36
C THR A 24 5.09 36.82 -1.58
N LYS A 25 3.87 36.30 -1.54
CA LYS A 25 2.67 37.01 -2.02
C LYS A 25 1.58 37.29 -0.97
N SER A 26 1.74 36.89 0.29
CA SER A 26 0.70 37.17 1.29
C SER A 26 0.79 38.62 1.80
N PRO A 27 -0.26 39.45 1.58
CA PRO A 27 -0.32 40.86 1.97
C PRO A 27 -0.41 41.01 3.50
N LYS A 28 0.17 42.09 4.04
CA LYS A 28 0.32 42.37 5.49
C LYS A 28 -1.02 42.55 6.27
N THR A 29 -2.17 42.42 5.62
CA THR A 29 -3.51 42.65 6.21
C THR A 29 -4.12 41.41 6.87
N MET A 30 -3.57 40.22 6.66
CA MET A 30 -3.85 39.00 7.44
C MET A 30 -2.62 38.69 8.29
N GLY A 31 -2.64 39.01 9.58
CA GLY A 31 -1.49 38.82 10.49
C GLY A 31 -1.08 37.35 10.69
N SER A 32 -1.30 36.78 11.87
CA SER A 32 -0.81 35.44 12.27
C SER A 32 -1.36 34.27 11.44
N TYR A 33 -2.42 34.47 10.66
CA TYR A 33 -3.08 33.44 9.85
C TYR A 33 -2.23 32.95 8.66
N LYS A 34 -1.30 33.78 8.16
CA LYS A 34 -0.33 33.43 7.10
C LYS A 34 0.59 32.26 7.51
N TYR A 35 0.95 32.21 8.79
CA TYR A 35 1.77 31.13 9.35
C TYR A 35 0.98 29.82 9.47
N LEU A 36 -0.33 29.89 9.70
CA LEU A 36 -1.19 28.71 9.79
C LEU A 36 -1.35 28.02 8.43
N MET A 37 -1.46 28.79 7.33
CA MET A 37 -1.44 28.24 5.97
C MET A 37 -0.08 27.62 5.62
N ALA A 38 1.03 28.28 5.96
CA ALA A 38 2.38 27.71 5.75
C ALA A 38 2.60 26.42 6.56
N PHE A 39 2.03 26.37 7.76
CA PHE A 39 2.09 25.21 8.64
C PHE A 39 1.35 24.02 8.02
N MET A 40 0.09 24.21 7.58
CA MET A 40 -0.71 23.14 6.96
C MET A 40 -0.04 22.54 5.71
N THR A 41 0.61 23.38 4.89
CA THR A 41 1.35 22.91 3.71
C THR A 41 2.68 22.24 4.08
N GLY A 42 3.29 22.62 5.20
CA GLY A 42 4.41 21.88 5.79
C GLY A 42 4.01 20.48 6.25
N PHE A 43 2.81 20.31 6.82
CA PHE A 43 2.29 18.99 7.20
C PHE A 43 2.10 18.07 6.00
N GLU A 44 1.65 18.57 4.85
CA GLU A 44 1.57 17.74 3.64
C GLU A 44 2.93 17.16 3.23
N LEU A 45 4.02 17.94 3.40
CA LEU A 45 5.37 17.50 3.10
C LEU A 45 5.85 16.44 4.11
N VAL A 46 5.48 16.59 5.39
CA VAL A 46 5.74 15.58 6.43
C VAL A 46 4.93 14.31 6.17
N TYR A 47 3.67 14.42 5.78
CA TYR A 47 2.84 13.26 5.40
C TYR A 47 3.40 12.51 4.19
N ALA A 48 3.90 13.23 3.18
CA ALA A 48 4.55 12.61 2.03
C ALA A 48 5.83 11.84 2.43
N LEU A 49 6.63 12.37 3.38
CA LEU A 49 7.79 11.68 3.94
C LEU A 49 7.39 10.41 4.71
N ILE A 50 6.33 10.49 5.52
CA ILE A 50 5.80 9.34 6.26
C ILE A 50 5.30 8.27 5.29
N ASP A 51 4.61 8.64 4.22
CA ASP A 51 4.11 7.70 3.22
C ASP A 51 5.26 7.01 2.46
N LEU A 52 6.33 7.74 2.14
CA LEU A 52 7.57 7.17 1.58
C LEU A 52 8.21 6.15 2.54
N LEU A 53 8.23 6.43 3.84
CA LEU A 53 8.77 5.53 4.87
C LEU A 53 7.94 4.26 5.05
N ILE A 54 6.61 4.34 4.83
CA ILE A 54 5.67 3.22 5.00
C ILE A 54 5.65 2.31 3.75
N GLN A 55 5.90 2.83 2.56
CA GLN A 55 5.97 2.05 1.31
C GLN A 55 6.77 0.74 1.42
N PRO A 56 8.03 0.70 1.93
CA PRO A 56 8.80 -0.55 2.02
C PRO A 56 8.15 -1.61 2.92
N ILE A 57 7.40 -1.20 3.94
CA ILE A 57 6.68 -2.10 4.85
C ILE A 57 5.50 -2.76 4.12
N ARG A 58 4.81 -2.01 3.27
CA ARG A 58 3.67 -2.51 2.48
C ARG A 58 4.12 -3.52 1.42
N PHE A 59 5.22 -3.27 0.71
CA PHE A 59 5.80 -4.21 -0.25
C PHE A 59 6.17 -5.54 0.39
N ASN A 60 6.80 -5.52 1.57
CA ASN A 60 7.13 -6.74 2.31
C ASN A 60 5.89 -7.54 2.75
N LYS A 61 4.83 -6.85 3.17
CA LYS A 61 3.58 -7.49 3.57
C LYS A 61 2.89 -8.15 2.37
N GLN A 62 2.88 -7.50 1.21
CA GLN A 62 2.32 -8.05 -0.03
C GLN A 62 3.13 -9.25 -0.54
N ALA A 63 4.47 -9.17 -0.52
CA ALA A 63 5.33 -10.29 -0.87
C ALA A 63 5.07 -11.52 0.03
N LYS A 64 4.95 -11.33 1.35
CA LYS A 64 4.60 -12.44 2.27
C LYS A 64 3.22 -13.03 1.99
N ILE A 65 2.22 -12.20 1.67
CA ILE A 65 0.87 -12.67 1.38
C ILE A 65 0.85 -13.46 0.07
N THR A 66 1.46 -12.96 -1.00
CA THR A 66 1.52 -13.64 -2.30
C THR A 66 2.28 -14.97 -2.21
N ASN A 67 3.43 -14.99 -1.53
CA ASN A 67 4.18 -16.21 -1.28
C ASN A 67 3.40 -17.21 -0.42
N GLY A 68 2.69 -16.73 0.61
CA GLY A 68 1.83 -17.56 1.46
C GLY A 68 0.61 -18.12 0.73
N VAL A 69 -0.01 -17.35 -0.15
CA VAL A 69 -1.15 -17.78 -0.99
C VAL A 69 -0.70 -18.83 -2.00
N GLY A 70 0.45 -18.66 -2.65
CA GLY A 70 1.03 -19.67 -3.54
C GLY A 70 1.31 -21.00 -2.84
N VAL A 71 1.91 -20.95 -1.64
CA VAL A 71 2.17 -22.14 -0.82
C VAL A 71 0.87 -22.81 -0.33
N ARG A 72 -0.15 -22.02 0.05
CA ARG A 72 -1.47 -22.57 0.42
C ARG A 72 -2.14 -23.25 -0.76
N ASN A 73 -2.12 -22.65 -1.94
CA ASN A 73 -2.75 -23.21 -3.13
C ASN A 73 -2.07 -24.52 -3.56
N GLY A 74 -0.73 -24.55 -3.52
CA GLY A 74 0.05 -25.78 -3.76
C GLY A 74 -0.24 -26.89 -2.75
N ARG A 75 -0.34 -26.58 -1.45
CA ARG A 75 -0.71 -27.57 -0.42
C ARG A 75 -2.14 -28.09 -0.61
N THR A 76 -3.11 -27.22 -0.90
CA THR A 76 -4.50 -27.62 -1.11
C THR A 76 -4.65 -28.50 -2.35
N SER A 77 -3.94 -28.18 -3.43
CA SER A 77 -3.92 -29.00 -4.65
C SER A 77 -3.35 -30.40 -4.39
N ASN A 78 -2.19 -30.47 -3.70
CA ASN A 78 -1.57 -31.75 -3.33
C ASN A 78 -2.46 -32.58 -2.40
N LYS A 79 -3.13 -31.97 -1.42
CA LYS A 79 -4.10 -32.66 -0.55
C LYS A 79 -5.30 -33.20 -1.35
N LYS A 80 -5.79 -32.45 -2.33
CA LYS A 80 -6.90 -32.87 -3.21
C LYS A 80 -6.51 -34.02 -4.13
N LEU A 81 -5.29 -33.99 -4.66
CA LEU A 81 -4.70 -35.08 -5.45
C LEU A 81 -4.54 -36.33 -4.59
N MET A 82 -3.98 -36.19 -3.40
CA MET A 82 -3.79 -37.30 -2.46
C MET A 82 -5.12 -37.94 -2.05
N MET A 83 -6.16 -37.14 -1.77
CA MET A 83 -7.52 -37.63 -1.56
C MET A 83 -8.01 -38.44 -2.78
N ARG A 84 -7.91 -37.91 -4.00
CA ARG A 84 -8.29 -38.64 -5.22
C ARG A 84 -7.55 -39.96 -5.37
N THR A 85 -6.24 -39.99 -5.12
CA THR A 85 -5.44 -41.22 -5.18
C THR A 85 -5.89 -42.24 -4.14
N LEU A 86 -6.19 -41.80 -2.91
CA LEU A 86 -6.72 -42.67 -1.84
C LEU A 86 -8.06 -43.33 -2.21
N TYR A 87 -8.95 -42.62 -2.92
CA TYR A 87 -10.21 -43.20 -3.40
C TYR A 87 -10.02 -44.24 -4.50
N LEU A 88 -9.01 -44.08 -5.36
CA LEU A 88 -8.76 -45.03 -6.47
C LEU A 88 -8.14 -46.35 -5.99
N ILE A 89 -7.30 -46.30 -4.94
CA ILE A 89 -6.63 -47.48 -4.40
C ILE A 89 -7.50 -48.27 -3.40
N ASN A 90 -8.55 -47.65 -2.83
CA ASN A 90 -9.44 -48.31 -1.89
C ASN A 90 -10.93 -48.01 -2.18
N PRO A 91 -11.57 -48.78 -3.07
CA PRO A 91 -12.95 -48.53 -3.52
C PRO A 91 -14.03 -48.77 -2.44
N THR A 92 -13.66 -49.26 -1.25
CA THR A 92 -14.62 -49.54 -0.16
C THR A 92 -14.93 -48.32 0.72
N THR A 93 -14.20 -47.22 0.56
CA THR A 93 -14.50 -45.96 1.28
C THR A 93 -15.58 -45.16 0.55
N ILE A 94 -16.81 -45.67 0.56
CA ILE A 94 -17.99 -44.94 0.12
C ILE A 94 -18.32 -43.90 1.21
N PRO A 95 -18.38 -42.58 0.91
CA PRO A 95 -18.77 -41.60 1.91
C PRO A 95 -20.21 -41.89 2.38
N PRO A 96 -20.53 -41.78 3.68
CA PRO A 96 -21.89 -41.94 4.16
C PRO A 96 -22.78 -40.95 3.43
N LYS A 97 -23.77 -41.47 2.71
CA LYS A 97 -24.77 -40.70 1.97
C LYS A 97 -25.53 -39.85 3.00
N ARG A 98 -25.26 -38.54 3.04
CA ARG A 98 -26.15 -37.58 3.70
C ARG A 98 -27.47 -37.51 2.95
#